data_AF-A9KMZ0-F1
#
_entry.id   AF-A9KMZ0-F1
#
_cell.length_a   1.000
_cell.length_b   1.000
_cell.length_c   1.000
_cell.angle_alpha   90.00
_cell.angle_beta   90.00
_cell.angle_gamma   90.00
#
_symmetry.space_group_name_H-M   'P 1'
#
loop_
_entity.id
_entity.type
_entity.pdbx_description
1 polymer ?
#
loop_
_entity_poly.entity_id
_entity_poly.type
_entity_poly.pdbx_seq_one_letter_code
_entity_poly.pdbx_strand_id
1 'polypeptide(L)'
;MALITEQDIRKMVSDGLLKEKGEFHLGKDTILTPSARAYLLEKNITLLGREYHNLDNSNQDKTAEFEGKTEKKTNHSIETNAGFDTVFGVHLEEKPEHMTHLRGNLLVFKDHKRIVLRGAIDYLESEIIIAQTVSERLQKPMITKELEEVIRFIRKLLQCEITGEAVPDFMLAGLDEKDLREQSYHPSKYFGMKHFLPTYKHGEMTAYLNKLRTLTRKTEIVAFKAFKAEDGTITREDIIRAFNRLSSFFWIMMFKYLTGKYDGV
;
A
#
# COMPACT_ATOMS: atom_id res chain seq x y z
N MET A 1 14.07 -0.05 -7.25
CA MET A 1 14.32 0.16 -8.70
C MET A 1 13.02 -0.07 -9.44
N ALA A 2 12.56 0.89 -10.22
CA ALA A 2 11.39 0.74 -11.08
C ALA A 2 11.84 0.34 -12.48
N LEU A 3 11.24 -0.69 -13.09
CA LEU A 3 11.48 -1.06 -14.49
C LEU A 3 10.39 -0.43 -15.36
N ILE A 4 10.78 0.20 -16.46
CA ILE A 4 9.84 0.74 -17.45
C ILE A 4 9.96 -0.07 -18.73
N THR A 5 8.86 -0.69 -19.10
CA THR A 5 8.73 -1.50 -20.31
C THR A 5 8.15 -0.69 -21.46
N GLU A 6 8.26 -1.21 -22.68
CA GLU A 6 7.63 -0.62 -23.86
C GLU A 6 6.11 -0.52 -23.70
N GLN A 7 5.47 -1.52 -23.06
CA GLN A 7 4.03 -1.51 -22.80
C GLN A 7 3.62 -0.32 -21.93
N ASP A 8 4.45 0.04 -20.94
CA ASP A 8 4.20 1.20 -20.09
C ASP A 8 4.23 2.49 -20.93
N ILE A 9 5.26 2.68 -21.77
CA ILE A 9 5.36 3.87 -22.64
C ILE A 9 4.19 3.93 -23.64
N ARG A 10 3.79 2.80 -24.23
CA ARG A 10 2.62 2.72 -25.13
C ARG A 10 1.34 3.14 -24.41
N LYS A 11 1.13 2.69 -23.17
CA LYS A 11 -0.02 3.08 -22.35
C LYS A 11 -0.01 4.59 -22.08
N MET A 12 1.14 5.17 -21.74
CA MET A 12 1.25 6.62 -21.51
C MET A 12 0.97 7.47 -22.75
N VAL A 13 1.36 7.01 -23.95
CA VAL A 13 1.02 7.69 -25.21
C VAL A 13 -0.47 7.58 -25.49
N SER A 14 -1.07 6.40 -25.29
CA SER A 14 -2.52 6.19 -25.45
C SER A 14 -3.35 7.06 -24.50
N ASP A 15 -2.87 7.23 -23.26
CA ASP A 15 -3.54 8.02 -22.22
C ASP A 15 -3.25 9.53 -22.35
N GLY A 16 -2.47 9.95 -23.36
CA GLY A 16 -2.17 11.34 -23.68
C GLY A 16 -1.14 12.02 -22.78
N LEU A 17 -0.45 11.25 -21.92
CA LEU A 17 0.56 11.73 -20.98
C LEU A 17 1.91 12.03 -21.66
N LEU A 18 2.22 11.28 -22.72
CA LEU A 18 3.38 11.48 -23.56
C LEU A 18 2.93 11.76 -24.99
N LYS A 19 3.37 12.89 -25.53
CA LYS A 19 3.13 13.26 -26.93
C LYS A 19 4.36 12.95 -27.77
N GLU A 20 4.17 12.68 -29.05
CA GLU A 20 5.29 12.64 -30.00
C GLU A 20 6.07 13.96 -29.93
N LYS A 21 7.41 13.89 -29.91
CA LYS A 21 8.29 15.05 -29.65
C LYS A 21 8.21 15.64 -28.23
N GLY A 22 7.62 14.92 -27.27
CA GLY A 22 7.56 15.32 -25.87
C GLY A 22 8.86 15.05 -25.10
N GLU A 23 8.82 15.26 -23.79
CA GLU A 23 9.93 15.04 -22.86
C GLU A 23 9.61 13.93 -21.84
N PHE A 24 10.61 13.14 -21.50
CA PHE A 24 10.52 12.04 -20.53
C PHE A 24 11.69 12.13 -19.54
N HIS A 25 11.42 12.41 -18.27
CA HIS A 25 12.46 12.63 -17.26
C HIS A 25 12.77 11.34 -16.49
N LEU A 26 13.87 10.67 -16.79
CA LEU A 26 14.21 9.43 -16.09
C LEU A 26 14.50 9.67 -14.60
N GLY A 27 13.69 9.08 -13.72
CA GLY A 27 13.88 9.16 -12.26
C GLY A 27 15.12 8.39 -11.79
N LYS A 28 15.75 8.86 -10.70
CA LYS A 28 17.07 8.39 -10.19
C LYS A 28 17.24 6.87 -9.99
N ASP A 29 16.15 6.12 -9.78
CA ASP A 29 16.16 4.66 -9.54
C ASP A 29 15.37 3.87 -10.59
N THR A 30 15.30 4.37 -11.83
CA THR A 30 14.46 3.83 -12.90
C THR A 30 15.30 3.20 -14.01
N ILE A 31 15.06 1.93 -14.32
CA ILE A 31 15.67 1.23 -15.45
C ILE A 31 14.67 1.23 -16.61
N LEU A 32 15.11 1.68 -17.78
CA LEU A 32 14.34 1.53 -19.01
C LEU A 32 14.77 0.26 -19.75
N THR A 33 13.81 -0.57 -20.14
CA THR A 33 14.09 -1.72 -21.02
C THR A 33 14.62 -1.24 -22.39
N PRO A 34 15.46 -2.05 -23.09
CA PRO A 34 15.93 -1.70 -24.44
C PRO A 34 14.78 -1.39 -25.41
N SER A 35 13.69 -2.16 -25.34
CA SER A 35 12.50 -1.95 -26.18
C SER A 35 11.77 -0.64 -25.86
N ALA A 36 11.70 -0.23 -24.58
CA ALA A 36 11.15 1.08 -24.20
C ALA A 36 11.99 2.23 -24.77
N ARG A 37 13.33 2.09 -24.78
CA ARG A 37 14.23 3.12 -25.35
C ARG A 37 14.04 3.26 -26.85
N ALA A 38 13.94 2.13 -27.56
CA ALA A 38 13.69 2.10 -29.00
C ALA A 38 12.35 2.79 -29.34
N TYR A 39 11.31 2.54 -28.56
CA TYR A 39 9.99 3.16 -28.78
C TYR A 39 9.97 4.67 -28.50
N LEU A 40 10.68 5.14 -27.47
CA LEU A 40 10.85 6.58 -27.23
C LEU A 40 11.57 7.28 -28.39
N LEU A 41 12.63 6.67 -28.92
CA LEU A 41 13.36 7.15 -30.10
C LEU A 41 12.47 7.18 -31.35
N GLU A 42 11.71 6.12 -31.61
CA GLU A 42 10.76 6.05 -32.74
C GLU A 42 9.74 7.19 -32.70
N LYS A 43 9.28 7.56 -31.50
CA LYS A 43 8.32 8.65 -31.26
C LYS A 43 8.95 10.03 -31.07
N ASN A 44 10.26 10.15 -31.28
CA ASN A 44 11.06 11.37 -31.10
C ASN A 44 10.92 11.99 -29.70
N ILE A 45 10.69 11.19 -28.67
CA ILE A 45 10.53 11.67 -27.29
C ILE A 45 11.92 11.86 -26.67
N THR A 46 12.19 13.07 -26.16
CA THR A 46 13.48 13.44 -25.56
C THR A 46 13.59 12.88 -24.15
N LEU A 47 14.63 12.10 -23.86
CA LEU A 47 14.89 11.59 -22.52
C LEU A 47 15.80 12.57 -21.76
N LEU A 48 15.36 13.04 -20.59
CA LEU A 48 16.11 13.96 -19.74
C LEU A 48 16.45 13.27 -18.40
N GLY A 49 17.69 13.35 -17.94
CA GLY A 49 18.15 12.69 -16.71
C GLY A 49 19.69 12.66 -16.59
N ARG A 50 20.23 12.59 -15.37
CA ARG A 50 21.69 12.61 -15.14
C ARG A 50 22.34 11.33 -15.69
N GLU A 51 23.26 11.56 -16.62
CA GLU A 51 24.22 10.62 -17.18
C GLU A 51 23.60 9.46 -17.98
N TYR A 52 23.18 9.83 -19.19
CA TYR A 52 23.41 8.98 -20.35
C TYR A 52 24.90 8.59 -20.41
N HIS A 53 25.26 7.44 -19.86
CA HIS A 53 26.45 6.73 -20.30
C HIS A 53 26.18 6.20 -21.71
N ASN A 54 26.36 7.05 -22.70
CA ASN A 54 26.75 6.60 -24.03
C ASN A 54 28.21 6.12 -23.91
N LEU A 55 28.39 4.82 -23.84
CA LEU A 55 29.57 4.18 -24.42
C LEU A 55 29.40 4.37 -25.93
N ASP A 56 29.90 5.49 -26.46
CA ASP A 56 30.63 5.55 -27.73
C ASP A 56 30.96 7.00 -28.14
N ASN A 57 32.25 7.22 -28.38
CA ASN A 57 32.90 8.29 -29.15
C ASN A 57 33.15 9.70 -28.53
N SER A 58 34.35 9.80 -27.94
CA SER A 58 35.47 10.71 -28.27
C SER A 58 35.28 12.23 -28.49
N ASN A 59 36.09 12.98 -27.73
CA ASN A 59 36.77 14.25 -28.04
C ASN A 59 35.92 15.54 -28.15
N GLN A 60 35.94 16.40 -27.14
CA GLN A 60 36.93 17.50 -26.95
C GLN A 60 36.46 18.51 -25.89
N ASP A 61 37.32 18.70 -24.89
CA ASP A 61 37.78 19.98 -24.32
C ASP A 61 36.81 21.08 -23.83
N LYS A 62 36.99 21.37 -22.53
CA LYS A 62 37.31 22.68 -21.90
C LYS A 62 36.31 23.27 -20.89
N THR A 63 36.73 23.17 -19.61
CA THR A 63 36.87 24.22 -18.58
C THR A 63 35.82 25.33 -18.47
N ALA A 64 35.21 25.46 -17.30
CA ALA A 64 35.53 26.52 -16.34
C ALA A 64 34.72 26.37 -15.03
N GLU A 65 35.44 26.45 -13.91
CA GLU A 65 34.94 26.70 -12.56
C GLU A 65 34.30 28.10 -12.48
N PHE A 66 33.26 28.28 -11.68
CA PHE A 66 33.28 29.33 -10.64
C PHE A 66 32.23 29.09 -9.56
N GLU A 67 32.71 29.11 -8.32
CA GLU A 67 31.96 29.13 -7.07
C GLU A 67 31.21 30.46 -6.91
N GLY A 68 30.08 30.44 -6.18
CA GLY A 68 29.39 31.66 -5.80
C GLY A 68 28.25 31.42 -4.82
N LYS A 69 28.58 31.18 -3.56
CA LYS A 69 27.63 31.25 -2.44
C LYS A 69 27.10 32.67 -2.30
N THR A 70 25.80 32.83 -2.14
CA THR A 70 25.26 33.96 -1.34
C THR A 70 23.96 33.55 -0.69
N GLU A 71 23.99 33.49 0.63
CA GLU A 71 22.83 33.40 1.51
C GLU A 71 22.07 34.73 1.52
N LYS A 72 20.73 34.68 1.49
CA LYS A 72 19.86 35.57 2.29
C LYS A 72 18.41 35.06 2.35
N LYS A 73 18.07 34.58 3.55
CA LYS A 73 16.87 34.85 4.36
C LYS A 73 15.52 35.07 3.65
N THR A 74 14.66 34.09 3.88
CA THR A 74 13.25 34.20 4.32
C THR A 74 12.35 35.22 3.63
N ASN A 75 11.42 34.71 2.82
CA ASN A 75 10.00 35.03 2.96
C ASN A 75 9.18 33.80 2.57
N HIS A 76 8.31 33.36 3.48
CA HIS A 76 7.29 32.35 3.24
C HIS A 76 6.20 32.94 2.33
N SER A 77 6.27 32.63 1.04
CA SER A 77 5.12 32.65 0.15
C SER A 77 5.04 31.26 -0.50
N ILE A 78 4.16 30.42 0.03
CA ILE A 78 3.74 29.18 -0.62
C ILE A 78 2.85 29.60 -1.79
N GLU A 79 3.47 29.86 -2.93
CA GLU A 79 2.78 30.05 -4.22
C GLU A 79 3.30 28.99 -5.20
N THR A 80 2.53 27.90 -5.27
CA THR A 80 2.05 27.26 -6.51
C THR A 80 2.96 27.33 -7.74
N ASN A 81 3.83 26.31 -7.89
CA ASN A 81 4.25 25.76 -9.19
C ASN A 81 5.09 24.48 -9.02
N ALA A 82 4.62 23.54 -8.19
CA ALA A 82 5.23 22.23 -8.12
C ALA A 82 4.33 21.28 -8.92
N GLY A 83 4.66 21.07 -10.20
CA GLY A 83 4.03 20.03 -10.99
C GLY A 83 4.19 18.64 -10.36
N PHE A 84 3.50 17.68 -10.92
CA PHE A 84 3.47 16.31 -10.45
C PHE A 84 4.51 15.46 -11.17
N ASP A 85 5.26 14.68 -10.41
CA ASP A 85 6.13 13.66 -10.99
C ASP A 85 5.36 12.35 -11.09
N THR A 86 5.59 11.58 -12.14
CA THR A 86 5.04 10.22 -12.25
C THR A 86 6.11 9.20 -11.89
N VAL A 87 5.71 8.00 -11.43
CA VAL A 87 6.66 6.89 -11.19
C VAL A 87 7.43 6.47 -12.45
N PHE A 88 6.97 6.92 -13.60
CA PHE A 88 7.58 6.66 -14.88
C PHE A 88 8.53 7.76 -15.33
N GLY A 89 8.62 8.87 -14.60
CA GLY A 89 9.51 9.96 -14.96
C GLY A 89 8.91 11.05 -15.85
N VAL A 90 7.61 11.02 -16.14
CA VAL A 90 6.94 12.16 -16.78
C VAL A 90 6.62 13.21 -15.72
N HIS A 91 6.94 14.48 -15.99
CA HIS A 91 6.48 15.62 -15.19
C HIS A 91 5.20 16.20 -15.80
N LEU A 92 4.19 16.45 -14.97
CA LEU A 92 2.87 16.93 -15.39
C LEU A 92 2.52 18.22 -14.65
N GLU A 93 2.02 19.23 -15.35
CA GLU A 93 1.57 20.47 -14.69
C GLU A 93 0.25 20.28 -13.95
N GLU A 94 -0.64 19.44 -14.48
CA GLU A 94 -1.94 19.14 -13.90
C GLU A 94 -2.10 17.64 -13.61
N LYS A 95 -2.90 17.29 -12.59
CA LYS A 95 -3.18 15.90 -12.22
C LYS A 95 -4.29 15.33 -13.11
N PRO A 96 -4.02 14.33 -13.98
CA PRO A 96 -5.06 13.69 -14.77
C PRO A 96 -6.03 12.87 -13.90
N GLU A 97 -7.28 12.71 -14.34
CA GLU A 97 -8.32 12.01 -13.56
C GLU A 97 -8.07 10.50 -13.45
N HIS A 98 -7.42 9.90 -14.44
CA HIS A 98 -7.05 8.48 -14.39
C HIS A 98 -5.84 8.21 -13.47
N MET A 99 -5.24 9.25 -12.88
CA MET A 99 -4.11 9.17 -11.95
C MET A 99 -4.48 9.63 -10.54
N THR A 100 -3.70 9.16 -9.58
CA THR A 100 -3.83 9.51 -8.16
C THR A 100 -2.46 9.54 -7.49
N HIS A 101 -2.39 10.16 -6.31
CA HIS A 101 -1.18 10.29 -5.55
C HIS A 101 -0.76 8.95 -4.94
N LEU A 102 0.46 8.51 -5.27
CA LEU A 102 1.13 7.45 -4.54
C LEU A 102 1.68 8.00 -3.22
N ARG A 103 2.50 9.06 -3.27
CA ARG A 103 3.10 9.75 -2.10
C ARG A 103 3.47 11.19 -2.49
N GLY A 104 3.12 12.19 -1.69
CA GLY A 104 3.41 13.59 -2.02
C GLY A 104 2.89 13.96 -3.42
N ASN A 105 3.75 14.55 -4.25
CA ASN A 105 3.42 14.91 -5.65
C ASN A 105 3.64 13.76 -6.65
N LEU A 106 3.99 12.55 -6.20
CA LEU A 106 4.23 11.40 -7.06
C LEU A 106 2.91 10.74 -7.47
N LEU A 107 2.62 10.73 -8.77
CA LEU A 107 1.42 10.16 -9.35
C LEU A 107 1.64 8.75 -9.92
N VAL A 108 0.57 7.98 -9.83
CA VAL A 108 0.42 6.65 -10.45
C VAL A 108 -0.97 6.53 -11.05
N PHE A 109 -1.14 5.59 -11.98
CA PHE A 109 -2.47 5.19 -12.43
C PHE A 109 -3.31 4.59 -11.28
N LYS A 110 -4.62 4.73 -11.37
CA LYS A 110 -5.57 4.19 -10.37
C LYS A 110 -5.52 2.66 -10.24
N ASP A 111 -5.05 1.93 -11.25
CA ASP A 111 -4.85 0.47 -11.22
C ASP A 111 -3.54 0.03 -10.56
N HIS A 112 -2.70 0.97 -10.11
CA HIS A 112 -1.46 0.68 -9.41
C HIS A 112 -1.72 -0.18 -8.16
N LYS A 113 -0.93 -1.24 -7.99
CA LYS A 113 -1.20 -2.30 -6.97
C LYS A 113 -1.31 -1.76 -5.54
N ARG A 114 -0.54 -0.72 -5.20
CA ARG A 114 -0.64 -0.04 -3.90
C ARG A 114 -1.94 0.75 -3.73
N ILE A 115 -2.47 1.37 -4.79
CA ILE A 115 -3.76 2.07 -4.74
C ILE A 115 -4.90 1.06 -4.55
N VAL A 116 -4.82 -0.08 -5.24
CA VAL A 116 -5.75 -1.20 -5.04
C VAL A 116 -5.71 -1.72 -3.60
N LEU A 117 -4.52 -1.82 -3.00
CA LEU A 117 -4.38 -2.17 -1.58
C LEU A 117 -5.08 -1.17 -0.66
N ARG A 118 -4.88 0.14 -0.87
CA ARG A 118 -5.54 1.18 -0.06
C ARG A 118 -7.06 1.05 -0.10
N GLY A 119 -7.63 0.89 -1.31
CA GLY A 119 -9.07 0.66 -1.44
C GLY A 119 -9.56 -0.64 -0.75
N ALA A 120 -8.72 -1.68 -0.72
CA ALA A 120 -9.05 -2.91 0.02
C ALA A 120 -8.99 -2.73 1.55
N ILE A 121 -8.10 -1.86 2.06
CA ILE A 121 -8.05 -1.48 3.48
C ILE A 121 -9.29 -0.65 3.83
N ASP A 122 -9.64 0.34 3.00
CA ASP A 122 -10.83 1.18 3.21
C ASP A 122 -12.12 0.33 3.23
N TYR A 123 -12.24 -0.65 2.32
CA TYR A 123 -13.36 -1.57 2.34
C TYR A 123 -13.38 -2.45 3.59
N LEU A 124 -12.22 -2.95 4.05
CA LEU A 124 -12.13 -3.68 5.31
C LEU A 124 -12.56 -2.82 6.50
N GLU A 125 -12.15 -1.55 6.56
CA GLU A 125 -12.58 -0.61 7.59
C GLU A 125 -14.10 -0.44 7.61
N SER A 126 -14.72 -0.25 6.44
CA SER A 126 -16.18 -0.11 6.33
C SER A 126 -16.93 -1.33 6.90
N GLU A 127 -16.40 -2.54 6.66
CA GLU A 127 -17.01 -3.77 7.13
C GLU A 127 -16.81 -3.98 8.64
N ILE A 128 -15.70 -3.49 9.20
CA ILE A 128 -15.48 -3.49 10.65
C ILE A 128 -16.49 -2.55 11.33
N ILE A 129 -16.75 -1.37 10.75
CA ILE A 129 -17.76 -0.43 11.27
C ILE A 129 -19.15 -1.09 11.26
N ILE A 130 -19.53 -1.79 10.18
CA ILE A 130 -20.80 -2.53 10.15
C ILE A 130 -20.83 -3.58 11.28
N ALA A 131 -19.75 -4.33 11.50
CA ALA A 131 -19.69 -5.30 12.58
C ALA A 131 -19.79 -4.66 13.98
N GLN A 132 -19.26 -3.44 14.18
CA GLN A 132 -19.44 -2.68 15.42
C GLN A 132 -20.91 -2.33 15.66
N THR A 133 -21.65 -1.91 14.63
CA THR A 133 -23.09 -1.64 14.78
C THR A 133 -23.88 -2.90 15.18
N VAL A 134 -23.45 -4.06 14.69
CA VAL A 134 -24.04 -5.36 15.05
C VAL A 134 -23.69 -5.72 16.48
N SER A 135 -22.45 -5.55 16.93
CA SER A 135 -22.07 -5.86 18.32
C SER A 135 -22.78 -4.95 19.32
N GLU A 136 -22.96 -3.66 19.01
CA GLU A 136 -23.75 -2.74 19.83
C GLU A 136 -25.22 -3.17 19.93
N ARG A 137 -25.85 -3.50 18.79
CA ARG A 137 -27.25 -4.00 18.77
C ARG A 137 -27.41 -5.30 19.56
N LEU A 138 -26.40 -6.17 19.54
CA LEU A 138 -26.38 -7.42 20.31
C LEU A 138 -25.92 -7.23 21.77
N GLN A 139 -25.70 -5.99 22.21
CA GLN A 139 -25.25 -5.64 23.56
C GLN A 139 -23.95 -6.36 23.93
N LYS A 140 -22.97 -6.35 23.02
CA LYS A 140 -21.62 -6.93 23.19
C LYS A 140 -20.55 -5.83 23.17
N PRO A 141 -20.49 -4.94 24.19
CA PRO A 141 -19.62 -3.76 24.18
C PRO A 141 -18.14 -4.10 24.12
N MET A 142 -17.71 -5.22 24.70
CA MET A 142 -16.31 -5.64 24.63
C MET A 142 -15.88 -6.02 23.19
N ILE A 143 -16.79 -6.58 22.39
CA ILE A 143 -16.52 -6.84 20.96
C ILE A 143 -16.40 -5.52 20.21
N THR A 144 -17.28 -4.55 20.46
CA THR A 144 -17.19 -3.21 19.86
C THR A 144 -15.85 -2.55 20.17
N LYS A 145 -15.39 -2.64 21.42
CA LYS A 145 -14.09 -2.11 21.86
C LYS A 145 -12.91 -2.76 21.16
N GLU A 146 -12.92 -4.08 21.01
CA GLU A 146 -11.86 -4.82 20.30
C GLU A 146 -11.88 -4.52 18.79
N LEU A 147 -13.06 -4.36 18.19
CA LEU A 147 -13.18 -3.93 16.78
C LEU A 147 -12.66 -2.49 16.57
N GLU A 148 -12.87 -1.60 17.55
CA GLU A 148 -12.31 -0.23 17.51
C GLU A 148 -10.78 -0.23 17.58
N GLU A 149 -10.20 -1.15 18.36
CA GLU A 149 -8.75 -1.38 18.37
C GLU A 149 -8.25 -1.85 17.00
N VAL A 150 -9.00 -2.72 16.32
CA VAL A 150 -8.69 -3.13 14.94
C VAL A 150 -8.74 -1.94 13.97
N ILE A 151 -9.72 -1.03 14.06
CA ILE A 151 -9.77 0.17 13.22
C ILE A 151 -8.48 1.00 13.38
N ARG A 152 -8.07 1.26 14.63
CA ARG A 152 -6.81 1.98 14.89
C ARG A 152 -5.61 1.26 14.28
N PHE A 153 -5.58 -0.08 14.38
CA PHE A 153 -4.51 -0.89 13.82
C PHE A 153 -4.45 -0.81 12.29
N ILE A 154 -5.56 -1.01 11.57
CA ILE A 154 -5.55 -0.97 10.10
C ILE A 154 -5.23 0.43 9.55
N ARG A 155 -5.67 1.50 10.24
CA ARG A 155 -5.30 2.87 9.90
C ARG A 155 -3.80 3.10 10.10
N LYS A 156 -3.20 2.51 11.14
CA LYS A 156 -1.75 2.54 11.34
C LYS A 156 -1.01 1.77 10.24
N LEU A 157 -1.51 0.62 9.80
CA LEU A 157 -0.94 -0.11 8.65
C LEU A 157 -0.99 0.71 7.36
N LEU A 158 -2.11 1.39 7.10
CA LEU A 158 -2.24 2.32 5.98
C LEU A 158 -1.22 3.47 6.08
N GLN A 159 -1.03 4.03 7.27
CA GLN A 159 -0.01 5.04 7.49
C GLN A 159 1.40 4.50 7.19
N CYS A 160 1.79 3.34 7.72
CA CYS A 160 3.08 2.69 7.46
C CYS A 160 3.27 2.38 5.96
N GLU A 161 2.19 2.04 5.24
CA GLU A 161 2.20 1.88 3.79
C GLU A 161 2.52 3.21 3.09
N ILE A 162 1.85 4.28 3.49
CA ILE A 162 1.98 5.61 2.88
C ILE A 162 3.35 6.21 3.19
N THR A 163 3.82 6.17 4.43
CA THR A 163 5.09 6.77 4.85
C THR A 163 6.29 5.90 4.45
N GLY A 164 6.11 4.58 4.42
CA GLY A 164 7.21 3.62 4.26
C GLY A 164 7.89 3.24 5.57
N GLU A 165 7.44 3.76 6.69
CA GLU A 165 7.89 3.32 8.02
C GLU A 165 7.54 1.86 8.26
N ALA A 166 8.41 1.16 9.00
CA ALA A 166 8.15 -0.20 9.44
C ALA A 166 6.89 -0.25 10.31
N VAL A 167 6.16 -1.37 10.26
CA VAL A 167 5.08 -1.64 11.22
C VAL A 167 5.70 -1.80 12.61
N PRO A 168 5.32 -0.97 13.60
CA PRO A 168 5.83 -1.13 14.97
C PRO A 168 5.27 -2.40 15.61
N ASP A 169 5.89 -2.85 16.70
CA ASP A 169 5.32 -3.88 17.55
C ASP A 169 3.89 -3.48 17.97
N PHE A 170 2.97 -4.44 17.93
CA PHE A 170 1.56 -4.20 18.20
C PHE A 170 0.97 -5.31 19.07
N MET A 171 -0.15 -4.96 19.70
CA MET A 171 -1.00 -5.88 20.42
C MET A 171 -2.44 -5.69 19.94
N LEU A 172 -3.23 -6.77 20.01
CA LEU A 172 -4.67 -6.74 19.79
C LEU A 172 -5.37 -7.44 20.97
N ALA A 173 -6.17 -6.69 21.73
CA ALA A 173 -6.79 -7.16 22.97
C ALA A 173 -5.78 -7.77 23.96
N GLY A 174 -4.59 -7.15 24.05
CA GLY A 174 -3.50 -7.59 24.93
C GLY A 174 -2.71 -8.81 24.42
N LEU A 175 -2.93 -9.26 23.18
CA LEU A 175 -2.18 -10.36 22.56
C LEU A 175 -1.15 -9.83 21.58
N ASP A 176 0.09 -10.26 21.71
CA ASP A 176 1.15 -9.98 20.74
C ASP A 176 1.05 -10.89 19.50
N GLU A 177 1.94 -10.72 18.53
CA GLU A 177 1.96 -11.55 17.31
C GLU A 177 2.07 -13.06 17.57
N LYS A 178 2.86 -13.45 18.59
CA LYS A 178 3.12 -14.85 18.93
C LYS A 178 1.89 -15.44 19.61
N ASP A 179 1.27 -14.71 20.54
CA ASP A 179 0.05 -15.10 21.22
C ASP A 179 -1.11 -15.25 20.23
N LEU A 180 -1.27 -14.31 19.30
CA LEU A 180 -2.27 -14.39 18.24
C LEU A 180 -2.10 -15.67 17.40
N ARG A 181 -0.85 -16.04 17.10
CA ARG A 181 -0.56 -17.27 16.35
C ARG A 181 -0.87 -18.51 17.17
N GLU A 182 -0.38 -18.56 18.40
CA GLU A 182 -0.52 -19.71 19.30
C GLU A 182 -2.00 -20.00 19.61
N GLN A 183 -2.77 -18.98 19.98
CA GLN A 183 -4.18 -19.15 20.32
C GLN A 183 -5.05 -19.52 19.10
N SER A 184 -4.76 -18.95 17.94
CA SER A 184 -5.49 -19.30 16.71
C SER A 184 -5.17 -20.71 16.21
N TYR A 185 -3.97 -21.23 16.47
CA TYR A 185 -3.56 -22.58 16.07
C TYR A 185 -4.04 -23.65 17.07
N HIS A 186 -4.09 -23.33 18.36
CA HIS A 186 -4.45 -24.25 19.45
C HIS A 186 -5.73 -23.86 20.21
N PRO A 187 -6.88 -23.64 19.55
CA PRO A 187 -8.07 -23.11 20.21
C PRO A 187 -8.63 -24.01 21.32
N SER A 188 -8.39 -25.33 21.26
CA SER A 188 -8.84 -26.26 22.30
C SER A 188 -8.16 -26.01 23.64
N LYS A 189 -6.88 -25.63 23.63
CA LYS A 189 -6.10 -25.30 24.83
C LYS A 189 -6.58 -23.99 25.47
N TYR A 190 -6.93 -23.00 24.65
CA TYR A 190 -7.24 -21.64 25.14
C TYR A 190 -8.73 -21.38 25.36
N PHE A 191 -9.60 -22.05 24.62
CA PHE A 191 -11.05 -21.80 24.61
C PHE A 191 -11.87 -23.04 24.98
N GLY A 192 -11.26 -24.22 25.13
CA GLY A 192 -11.99 -25.48 25.37
C GLY A 192 -12.82 -25.94 24.17
N MET A 193 -12.62 -25.33 23.00
CA MET A 193 -13.35 -25.60 21.76
C MET A 193 -12.39 -26.07 20.67
N LYS A 194 -12.74 -27.15 19.97
CA LYS A 194 -12.00 -27.59 18.78
C LYS A 194 -12.21 -26.63 17.62
N HIS A 195 -11.33 -26.70 16.62
CA HIS A 195 -11.57 -26.04 15.34
C HIS A 195 -12.97 -26.40 14.82
N PHE A 196 -13.68 -25.40 14.29
CA PHE A 196 -15.02 -25.55 13.78
C PHE A 196 -15.14 -24.93 12.38
N LEU A 197 -16.19 -25.30 11.66
CA LEU A 197 -16.56 -24.64 10.40
C LEU A 197 -17.66 -23.62 10.70
N PRO A 198 -17.47 -22.32 10.40
CA PRO A 198 -18.51 -21.32 10.61
C PRO A 198 -19.79 -21.67 9.84
N THR A 199 -20.95 -21.50 10.47
CA THR A 199 -22.28 -21.76 9.89
C THR A 199 -23.25 -20.73 10.45
N TYR A 200 -24.42 -20.56 9.81
CA TYR A 200 -25.45 -19.64 10.28
C TYR A 200 -25.94 -19.95 11.71
N LYS A 201 -25.80 -21.20 12.17
CA LYS A 201 -26.20 -21.63 13.52
C LYS A 201 -25.31 -21.05 14.63
N HIS A 202 -24.13 -20.53 14.28
CA HIS A 202 -23.22 -19.88 15.22
C HIS A 202 -23.61 -18.43 15.54
N GLY A 203 -24.72 -17.94 14.96
CA GLY A 203 -25.26 -16.62 15.26
C GLY A 203 -24.69 -15.50 14.39
N GLU A 204 -25.40 -14.37 14.43
CA GLU A 204 -25.13 -13.21 13.58
C GLU A 204 -23.72 -12.65 13.78
N MET A 205 -23.29 -12.48 15.04
CA MET A 205 -21.96 -11.92 15.33
C MET A 205 -20.83 -12.79 14.77
N THR A 206 -20.91 -14.12 14.91
CA THR A 206 -19.91 -15.03 14.35
C THR A 206 -19.89 -14.97 12.82
N ALA A 207 -21.04 -14.77 12.16
CA ALA A 207 -21.08 -14.58 10.71
C ALA A 207 -20.32 -13.32 10.28
N TYR A 208 -20.51 -12.20 10.97
CA TYR A 208 -19.76 -10.96 10.71
C TYR A 208 -18.27 -11.09 11.00
N LEU A 209 -17.89 -11.67 12.15
CA LEU A 209 -16.47 -11.91 12.46
C LEU A 209 -15.81 -12.84 11.43
N ASN A 210 -16.52 -13.85 10.91
CA ASN A 210 -16.02 -14.68 9.82
C ASN A 210 -15.88 -13.90 8.50
N LYS A 211 -16.82 -13.00 8.19
CA LYS A 211 -16.72 -12.08 7.05
C LYS A 211 -15.44 -11.26 7.16
N LEU A 212 -15.19 -10.63 8.30
CA LEU A 212 -13.98 -9.85 8.56
C LEU A 212 -12.70 -10.68 8.46
N ARG A 213 -12.69 -11.89 9.02
CA ARG A 213 -11.57 -12.83 8.92
C ARG A 213 -11.22 -13.13 7.45
N THR A 214 -12.21 -13.48 6.65
CA THR A 214 -12.00 -13.81 5.23
C THR A 214 -11.63 -12.60 4.39
N LEU A 215 -12.24 -11.44 4.68
CA LEU A 215 -11.91 -10.18 4.01
C LEU A 215 -10.48 -9.74 4.32
N THR A 216 -10.04 -9.86 5.57
CA THR A 216 -8.65 -9.60 5.95
C THR A 216 -7.67 -10.50 5.20
N ARG A 217 -8.00 -11.78 5.04
CA ARG A 217 -7.18 -12.72 4.24
C ARG A 217 -7.14 -12.33 2.76
N LYS A 218 -8.24 -11.80 2.21
CA LYS A 218 -8.27 -11.23 0.86
C LYS A 218 -7.39 -9.99 0.76
N THR A 219 -7.48 -9.07 1.72
CA THR A 219 -6.66 -7.85 1.79
C THR A 219 -5.17 -8.18 1.92
N GLU A 220 -4.81 -9.21 2.68
CA GLU A 220 -3.43 -9.72 2.75
C GLU A 220 -2.89 -10.17 1.39
N ILE A 221 -3.69 -10.88 0.59
CA ILE A 221 -3.28 -11.29 -0.77
C ILE A 221 -3.08 -10.06 -1.66
N VAL A 222 -3.92 -9.04 -1.52
CA VAL A 222 -3.73 -7.76 -2.23
C VAL A 222 -2.44 -7.08 -1.77
N ALA A 223 -2.13 -7.09 -0.47
CA ALA A 223 -0.88 -6.55 0.07
C ALA A 223 0.33 -7.32 -0.47
N PHE A 224 0.29 -8.65 -0.47
CA PHE A 224 1.31 -9.49 -1.07
C PHE A 224 1.56 -9.12 -2.54
N LYS A 225 0.50 -8.96 -3.33
CA LYS A 225 0.63 -8.52 -4.74
C LYS A 225 1.21 -7.12 -4.86
N ALA A 226 0.82 -6.20 -3.98
CA ALA A 226 1.30 -4.81 -3.99
C ALA A 226 2.77 -4.67 -3.65
N PHE A 227 3.31 -5.55 -2.81
CA PHE A 227 4.69 -5.51 -2.35
C PHE A 227 5.62 -6.56 -2.95
N LYS A 228 5.09 -7.43 -3.82
CA LYS A 228 5.87 -8.32 -4.66
C LYS A 228 6.42 -7.55 -5.87
N ALA A 229 7.73 -7.37 -5.88
CA ALA A 229 8.49 -6.83 -7.00
C ALA A 229 8.52 -7.81 -8.19
N GLU A 230 8.96 -7.34 -9.34
CA GLU A 230 8.97 -8.12 -10.60
C GLU A 230 9.93 -9.31 -10.55
N ASP A 231 11.06 -9.16 -9.87
CA ASP A 231 12.03 -10.22 -9.58
C ASP A 231 11.51 -11.24 -8.54
N GLY A 232 10.33 -11.00 -7.97
CA GLY A 232 9.70 -11.82 -6.95
C GLY A 232 10.02 -11.43 -5.52
N THR A 233 10.89 -10.44 -5.29
CA THR A 233 11.27 -9.96 -3.95
C THR A 233 10.07 -9.33 -3.23
N ILE A 234 9.93 -9.61 -1.92
CA ILE A 234 8.86 -9.04 -1.09
C ILE A 234 9.41 -7.87 -0.28
N THR A 235 8.85 -6.68 -0.51
CA THR A 235 9.39 -5.42 0.03
C THR A 235 8.81 -4.98 1.38
N ARG A 236 7.63 -5.49 1.76
CA ARG A 236 6.91 -5.15 3.01
C ARG A 236 6.28 -6.38 3.65
N GLU A 237 7.13 -7.32 4.03
CA GLU A 237 6.70 -8.53 4.73
C GLU A 237 6.02 -8.21 6.07
N ASP A 238 6.43 -7.12 6.73
CA ASP A 238 5.83 -6.59 7.95
C ASP A 238 4.33 -6.30 7.81
N ILE A 239 3.90 -5.62 6.73
CA ILE A 239 2.48 -5.35 6.47
C ILE A 239 1.71 -6.65 6.16
N ILE A 240 2.31 -7.54 5.37
CA ILE A 240 1.68 -8.83 5.01
C ILE A 240 1.47 -9.67 6.28
N ARG A 241 2.49 -9.75 7.13
CA ARG A 241 2.44 -10.43 8.42
C ARG A 241 1.38 -9.82 9.34
N ALA A 242 1.28 -8.49 9.40
CA ALA A 242 0.26 -7.80 10.18
C ALA A 242 -1.17 -8.21 9.78
N PHE A 243 -1.51 -8.25 8.49
CA PHE A 243 -2.82 -8.75 8.04
C PHE A 243 -3.03 -10.24 8.35
N ASN A 244 -1.99 -11.05 8.22
CA ASN A 244 -2.04 -12.46 8.59
C ASN A 244 -2.35 -12.64 10.09
N ARG A 245 -1.72 -11.86 10.97
CA ARG A 245 -2.02 -11.83 12.41
C ARG A 245 -3.42 -11.30 12.70
N LEU A 246 -3.88 -10.26 12.01
CA LEU A 246 -5.24 -9.73 12.15
C LEU A 246 -6.32 -10.76 11.78
N SER A 247 -6.10 -11.56 10.71
CA SER A 247 -7.01 -12.65 10.39
C SER A 247 -7.06 -13.73 11.49
N SER A 248 -5.94 -13.93 12.19
CA SER A 248 -5.87 -14.82 13.37
C SER A 248 -6.65 -14.22 14.54
N PHE A 249 -6.60 -12.90 14.72
CA PHE A 249 -7.35 -12.20 15.77
C PHE A 249 -8.86 -12.33 15.59
N PHE A 250 -9.40 -12.11 14.38
CA PHE A 250 -10.83 -12.32 14.13
C PHE A 250 -11.28 -13.77 14.39
N TRP A 251 -10.41 -14.75 14.14
CA TRP A 251 -10.67 -16.14 14.49
C TRP A 251 -10.75 -16.37 16.01
N ILE A 252 -9.84 -15.74 16.77
CA ILE A 252 -9.87 -15.74 18.24
C ILE A 252 -11.14 -15.07 18.77
N MET A 253 -11.57 -13.94 18.19
CA MET A 253 -12.82 -13.28 18.57
C MET A 253 -14.03 -14.21 18.38
N MET A 254 -14.05 -15.01 17.30
CA MET A 254 -15.13 -15.99 17.08
C MET A 254 -15.16 -17.05 18.19
N PHE A 255 -14.01 -17.58 18.61
CA PHE A 255 -13.95 -18.50 19.75
C PHE A 255 -14.41 -17.84 21.04
N LYS A 256 -13.87 -16.66 21.38
CA LYS A 256 -14.27 -15.93 22.58
C LYS A 256 -15.78 -15.73 22.65
N TYR A 257 -16.41 -15.40 21.51
CA TYR A 257 -17.86 -15.27 21.41
C TYR A 257 -18.60 -16.60 21.63
N LEU A 258 -18.22 -17.66 20.91
CA LEU A 258 -18.92 -18.94 20.99
C LEU A 258 -18.73 -19.66 22.33
N THR A 259 -17.69 -19.34 23.08
CA THR A 259 -17.43 -19.92 24.40
C THR A 259 -17.86 -18.99 25.54
N GLY A 260 -18.63 -17.94 25.25
CA GLY A 260 -19.17 -17.02 26.26
C GLY A 260 -18.12 -16.17 27.00
N LYS A 261 -16.88 -16.07 26.48
CA LYS A 261 -15.82 -15.28 27.13
C LYS A 261 -16.05 -13.77 27.08
N TYR A 262 -16.99 -13.31 26.26
CA TYR A 262 -17.45 -11.91 26.25
C TYR A 262 -18.65 -11.66 27.17
N ASP A 263 -19.21 -12.68 27.82
CA ASP A 263 -20.43 -12.54 28.63
C ASP A 263 -20.13 -12.18 30.10
N GLY A 264 -18.86 -12.24 30.50
CA GLY A 264 -18.40 -12.01 31.88
C GLY A 264 -17.66 -10.69 32.11
N VAL A 265 -17.78 -9.71 31.20
CA VAL A 265 -17.11 -8.40 31.26
C VAL A 265 -18.12 -7.28 31.01
#